data_AF-A0A2S2CZA2-F1
#
_entry.id   AF-A0A2S2CZA2-F1
#
_cell.length_a   1.000
_cell.length_b   1.000
_cell.length_c   1.000
_cell.angle_alpha   90.00
_cell.angle_beta   90.00
_cell.angle_gamma   90.00
#
_symmetry.space_group_name_H-M   'P 1'
#
loop_
_entity.id
_entity.type
_entity.pdbx_description
1 polymer ?
#
loop_
_entity_poly.entity_id
_entity_poly.type
_entity_poly.pdbx_seq_one_letter_code
_entity_poly.pdbx_strand_id
1 'polypeptide(L)'
;MAAAAALALAGWSGVAHAQSAAPAGAAQVAPASRGVAQHRTAQHRPPLSRLAEPPPRSPLSGLDAAGRPVCGDGEAAGPAALTALAAGDEGFVQLLRERPEEGFRCAALFPGPAATAALREAAPQSPYDAVGAADQLFRRPGGGAVVAAALRPELLARALDSGLPFFETRHELRRLLPPQAFRLLEIRAGDALTAAFARDPVTFAARIGALVDGMDEDPSTDRFRIVAALPAEHLYQIVARIGPQLYTSSFDGILDVLEAKLKRQRRSFLALAGEPETAPLWADFFVAAVAGGRADTLFGPAAGDPRRLAAESVRALLAAERAPDPPIIAAALADAMEARSEDARAALAAAMAEQSAAPRSPSVTATVALAAGLHAQRHAQQHAGRPAPSPAAVLLASPLTGDPLPIPAVPTLAEERLFSGGVNLQRMTFYDDPDGRATFRRFLSLHRGAGWTVEERPGFVLVSSPERRGRRIVIAADIPWAGEEGRKAVRAWLAEQGRAPSIVIHRGHSYHEDETMPEIGPGTALVFWGSCGGHQRLRATLDQAPDALVLATSNIGTSQINQALLHTIEERLLTHGTIDWEAAWTTVRAQVRDRRFSAYQRPDRNSTLLALRAWRTLLQSAATPARAQTG
;
A
#
# COMPACT_ATOMS: atom_id res chain seq x y z
N MET A 1 -19.42 -54.48 -24.25
CA MET A 1 -20.46 -55.51 -24.41
C MET A 1 -21.67 -55.04 -23.61
N ALA A 2 -22.59 -54.29 -24.24
CA ALA A 2 -23.87 -54.76 -24.84
C ALA A 2 -24.92 -55.09 -23.76
N ALA A 3 -26.18 -54.66 -23.76
CA ALA A 3 -27.01 -53.78 -24.61
C ALA A 3 -28.32 -53.44 -23.82
N ALA A 4 -28.94 -52.27 -24.02
CA ALA A 4 -30.30 -51.98 -24.55
C ALA A 4 -31.51 -52.68 -23.85
N ALA A 5 -32.73 -52.16 -23.73
CA ALA A 5 -33.44 -50.88 -23.98
C ALA A 5 -34.93 -51.14 -23.61
N ALA A 6 -35.73 -50.12 -23.24
CA ALA A 6 -37.17 -50.05 -23.57
C ALA A 6 -37.80 -48.69 -23.21
N LEU A 7 -38.49 -48.11 -24.19
CA LEU A 7 -39.37 -46.94 -24.15
C LEU A 7 -40.78 -47.29 -23.63
N ALA A 8 -41.54 -46.28 -23.19
CA ALA A 8 -42.92 -46.05 -23.64
C ALA A 8 -43.39 -44.60 -23.38
N LEU A 9 -44.09 -44.05 -24.38
CA LEU A 9 -44.70 -42.72 -24.52
C LEU A 9 -46.23 -42.79 -24.33
N ALA A 10 -46.85 -41.64 -24.03
CA ALA A 10 -48.22 -41.13 -24.35
C ALA A 10 -48.85 -40.46 -23.11
N GLY A 11 -49.53 -39.32 -23.13
CA GLY A 11 -49.95 -38.39 -24.19
C GLY A 11 -51.24 -37.66 -23.77
N TRP A 12 -51.28 -36.32 -23.97
CA TRP A 12 -52.44 -35.48 -24.40
C TRP A 12 -53.58 -35.21 -23.37
N SER A 13 -54.35 -34.10 -23.35
CA SER A 13 -54.50 -32.87 -24.18
C SER A 13 -55.55 -31.90 -23.54
N GLY A 14 -55.64 -30.65 -24.07
CA GLY A 14 -56.78 -29.71 -23.95
C GLY A 14 -56.36 -28.29 -23.48
N VAL A 15 -56.11 -27.26 -24.31
CA VAL A 15 -56.87 -26.50 -25.34
C VAL A 15 -58.02 -25.64 -24.80
N ALA A 16 -57.87 -24.31 -24.88
CA ALA A 16 -58.92 -23.34 -25.25
C ALA A 16 -58.33 -22.00 -25.74
N HIS A 17 -58.91 -21.47 -26.82
CA HIS A 17 -58.59 -20.26 -27.61
C HIS A 17 -59.48 -19.06 -27.23
N ALA A 18 -59.01 -17.82 -27.50
CA ALA A 18 -59.73 -16.67 -28.10
C ALA A 18 -58.82 -15.41 -28.03
N GLN A 19 -58.21 -14.91 -29.12
CA GLN A 19 -58.67 -14.03 -30.21
C GLN A 19 -59.04 -12.55 -29.88
N SER A 20 -58.18 -11.67 -30.42
CA SER A 20 -58.36 -10.36 -31.09
C SER A 20 -59.02 -9.16 -30.40
N ALA A 21 -58.32 -8.00 -30.44
CA ALA A 21 -58.72 -6.83 -31.26
C ALA A 21 -57.68 -5.69 -31.16
N ALA A 22 -57.41 -5.04 -32.30
CA ALA A 22 -56.76 -3.72 -32.42
C ALA A 22 -57.74 -2.74 -33.09
N PRO A 23 -57.54 -1.42 -32.94
CA PRO A 23 -57.33 -0.54 -34.10
C PRO A 23 -56.19 0.48 -33.85
N ALA A 24 -55.27 0.70 -34.79
CA ALA A 24 -55.32 1.62 -35.95
C ALA A 24 -55.14 3.12 -35.59
N GLY A 25 -54.01 3.68 -36.04
CA GLY A 25 -53.68 5.11 -36.06
C GLY A 25 -52.35 5.33 -36.78
N ALA A 26 -52.40 5.75 -38.04
CA ALA A 26 -51.30 5.80 -39.00
C ALA A 26 -50.72 7.21 -39.19
N ALA A 27 -49.40 7.30 -39.43
CA ALA A 27 -48.69 8.22 -40.34
C ALA A 27 -47.20 7.82 -40.32
N GLN A 28 -46.68 7.01 -41.27
CA GLN A 28 -45.98 7.39 -42.53
C GLN A 28 -44.86 8.45 -42.31
N VAL A 29 -43.59 8.26 -42.69
CA VAL A 29 -43.08 7.93 -44.04
C VAL A 29 -41.69 7.22 -44.02
N ALA A 30 -41.60 6.28 -44.97
CA ALA A 30 -40.57 5.37 -45.50
C ALA A 30 -39.03 5.53 -45.28
N PRO A 31 -38.31 4.39 -45.30
CA PRO A 31 -36.86 4.27 -45.53
C PRO A 31 -36.53 3.99 -47.01
N ALA A 32 -35.37 4.46 -47.47
CA ALA A 32 -34.80 4.08 -48.77
C ALA A 32 -33.59 3.16 -48.57
N SER A 33 -33.56 2.11 -49.36
CA SER A 33 -32.56 1.05 -49.36
C SER A 33 -31.79 1.02 -50.68
N ARG A 34 -30.64 0.33 -50.62
CA ARG A 34 -29.87 -0.33 -51.69
C ARG A 34 -28.77 0.46 -52.39
N GLY A 35 -27.58 -0.16 -52.40
CA GLY A 35 -26.47 0.15 -53.28
C GLY A 35 -25.19 -0.56 -52.86
N VAL A 36 -25.06 -1.85 -53.20
CA VAL A 36 -23.91 -2.73 -52.95
C VAL A 36 -22.67 -2.30 -53.73
N ALA A 37 -21.50 -2.29 -53.10
CA ALA A 37 -20.23 -2.60 -53.77
C ALA A 37 -19.15 -3.01 -52.76
N GLN A 38 -18.81 -4.31 -52.77
CA GLN A 38 -17.59 -4.83 -52.17
C GLN A 38 -16.38 -4.36 -53.00
N HIS A 39 -15.48 -3.60 -52.38
CA HIS A 39 -14.10 -3.53 -52.84
C HIS A 39 -13.15 -3.84 -51.68
N ARG A 40 -12.60 -5.07 -51.71
CA ARG A 40 -11.30 -5.38 -51.13
C ARG A 40 -10.28 -4.42 -51.72
N THR A 41 -9.77 -3.51 -50.90
CA THR A 41 -8.47 -2.89 -51.14
C THR A 41 -7.59 -3.22 -49.94
N ALA A 42 -6.59 -4.05 -50.19
CA ALA A 42 -5.46 -4.21 -49.30
C ALA A 42 -4.78 -2.85 -49.16
N GLN A 43 -4.99 -2.18 -48.03
CA GLN A 43 -4.24 -0.97 -47.72
C GLN A 43 -2.86 -1.40 -47.20
N HIS A 44 -1.87 -1.32 -48.08
CA HIS A 44 -0.48 -1.16 -47.70
C HIS A 44 -0.36 -0.04 -46.65
N ARG A 45 0.14 -0.37 -45.46
CA ARG A 45 0.62 0.64 -44.50
C ARG A 45 1.89 1.27 -45.07
N PRO A 46 2.06 2.61 -44.99
CA PRO A 46 3.29 3.25 -45.42
C PRO A 46 4.45 2.92 -44.45
N PRO A 47 5.71 3.10 -44.88
CA PRO A 47 6.87 2.92 -44.01
C PRO A 47 6.90 4.00 -42.91
N LEU A 48 7.72 3.78 -41.88
CA LEU A 48 8.00 4.60 -40.68
C LEU A 48 8.32 6.10 -40.96
N SER A 49 7.40 6.82 -41.57
CA SER A 49 7.56 8.20 -41.99
C SER A 49 6.25 8.93 -41.76
N ARG A 50 6.22 9.59 -40.59
CA ARG A 50 5.16 10.39 -39.95
C ARG A 50 4.60 9.70 -38.71
N LEU A 51 5.37 9.79 -37.61
CA LEU A 51 4.76 9.99 -36.29
C LEU A 51 3.86 11.22 -36.46
N ALA A 52 2.55 11.06 -36.30
CA ALA A 52 1.64 12.19 -36.35
C ALA A 52 2.02 13.15 -35.21
N GLU A 53 2.46 14.36 -35.54
CA GLU A 53 2.66 15.40 -34.53
C GLU A 53 1.31 15.65 -33.83
N PRO A 54 1.24 15.51 -32.50
CA PRO A 54 0.05 15.94 -31.76
C PRO A 54 -0.17 17.43 -31.99
N PRO A 55 -1.42 17.92 -31.92
CA PRO A 55 -1.72 19.34 -32.14
C PRO A 55 -0.88 20.22 -31.18
N PRO A 56 -0.39 21.39 -31.64
CA PRO A 56 0.44 22.27 -30.83
C PRO A 56 -0.34 22.69 -29.59
N ARG A 57 0.12 22.24 -28.42
CA ARG A 57 -0.28 22.77 -27.10
C ARG A 57 0.66 23.93 -26.77
N SER A 58 0.19 24.87 -25.93
CA SER A 58 0.99 26.00 -25.45
C SER A 58 2.40 25.53 -25.00
N PRO A 59 3.45 26.33 -25.26
CA PRO A 59 4.80 26.02 -24.79
C PRO A 59 4.78 25.83 -23.27
N LEU A 60 5.48 24.80 -22.78
CA LEU A 60 5.64 24.59 -21.35
C LEU A 60 6.43 25.79 -20.81
N SER A 61 5.88 26.47 -19.81
CA SER A 61 6.64 27.44 -19.03
C SER A 61 7.74 26.68 -18.32
N GLY A 62 9.01 26.99 -18.63
CA GLY A 62 10.15 26.46 -17.89
C GLY A 62 10.27 27.03 -16.48
N LEU A 63 9.28 27.78 -16.00
CA LEU A 63 9.22 28.42 -14.69
C LEU A 63 7.94 28.02 -13.96
N ASP A 64 8.04 27.79 -12.65
CA ASP A 64 6.90 27.60 -11.75
C ASP A 64 6.18 28.92 -11.41
N ALA A 65 5.12 28.86 -10.59
CA ALA A 65 4.36 30.02 -10.14
C ALA A 65 5.19 31.03 -9.32
N ALA A 66 6.34 30.62 -8.80
CA ALA A 66 7.29 31.46 -8.06
C ALA A 66 8.45 31.95 -8.94
N GLY A 67 8.44 31.66 -10.25
CA GLY A 67 9.49 32.06 -11.20
C GLY A 67 10.76 31.22 -11.13
N ARG A 68 10.71 29.99 -10.60
CA ARG A 68 11.87 29.08 -10.48
C ARG A 68 11.92 28.09 -11.65
N PRO A 69 13.12 27.75 -12.17
CA PRO A 69 13.26 26.78 -13.25
C PRO A 69 12.69 25.40 -12.91
N VAL A 70 11.81 24.89 -13.77
CA VAL A 70 11.21 23.55 -13.69
C VAL A 70 11.39 22.79 -14.99
N CYS A 71 11.49 21.47 -14.89
CA CYS A 71 11.67 20.57 -16.02
C CYS A 71 10.32 20.15 -16.64
N GLY A 72 10.35 19.34 -17.69
CA GLY A 72 9.15 19.00 -18.49
C GLY A 72 8.07 18.21 -17.74
N ASP A 73 8.43 17.62 -16.61
CA ASP A 73 7.57 16.91 -15.66
C ASP A 73 6.96 17.85 -14.58
N GLY A 74 7.35 19.12 -14.56
CA GLY A 74 6.88 20.11 -13.59
C GLY A 74 7.66 20.13 -12.27
N GLU A 75 8.68 19.29 -12.13
CA GLU A 75 9.55 19.29 -10.96
C GLU A 75 10.68 20.33 -11.08
N ALA A 76 11.24 20.73 -9.94
CA ALA A 76 12.35 21.67 -9.91
C ALA A 76 13.59 21.12 -10.62
N ALA A 77 14.28 21.98 -11.37
CA ALA A 77 15.53 21.63 -12.03
C ALA A 77 16.62 21.32 -11.00
N GLY A 78 17.38 20.25 -11.25
CA GLY A 78 18.48 19.85 -10.38
C GLY A 78 19.69 20.81 -10.47
N PRO A 79 20.67 20.70 -9.56
CA PRO A 79 21.84 21.57 -9.56
C PRO A 79 22.65 21.53 -10.86
N ALA A 80 22.71 20.37 -11.52
CA ALA A 80 23.40 20.21 -12.80
C ALA A 80 22.65 20.94 -13.93
N ALA A 81 21.32 20.79 -14.00
CA ALA A 81 20.49 21.55 -14.93
C ALA A 81 20.57 23.07 -14.70
N LEU A 82 20.58 23.53 -13.45
CA LEU A 82 20.71 24.95 -13.12
C LEU A 82 22.10 25.51 -13.51
N THR A 83 23.16 24.73 -13.29
CA THR A 83 24.52 25.08 -13.70
C THR A 83 24.61 25.17 -15.23
N ALA A 84 24.06 24.18 -15.93
CA ALA A 84 23.97 24.17 -17.38
C ALA A 84 23.17 25.37 -17.91
N LEU A 85 22.08 25.74 -17.25
CA LEU A 85 21.25 26.89 -17.61
C LEU A 85 22.03 28.21 -17.54
N ALA A 86 22.87 28.38 -16.52
CA ALA A 86 23.74 29.54 -16.39
C ALA A 86 24.84 29.59 -17.48
N ALA A 87 25.29 28.43 -17.97
CA ALA A 87 26.30 28.29 -19.01
C ALA A 87 25.74 28.23 -20.45
N GLY A 88 24.42 28.33 -20.62
CA GLY A 88 23.76 28.35 -21.94
C GLY A 88 23.90 27.03 -22.72
N ASP A 89 23.97 27.13 -24.05
CA ASP A 89 23.96 25.96 -24.94
C ASP A 89 25.17 25.03 -24.74
N GLU A 90 26.36 25.55 -24.40
CA GLU A 90 27.54 24.73 -24.09
C GLU A 90 27.33 23.93 -22.79
N GLY A 91 26.77 24.57 -21.76
CA GLY A 91 26.39 23.91 -20.52
C GLY A 91 25.36 22.80 -20.75
N PHE A 92 24.41 23.01 -21.66
CA PHE A 92 23.42 21.99 -22.00
C PHE A 92 24.00 20.79 -22.74
N VAL A 93 24.96 21.02 -23.64
CA VAL A 93 25.69 19.92 -24.31
C VAL A 93 26.45 19.09 -23.28
N GLN A 94 27.08 19.73 -22.29
CA GLN A 94 27.75 19.01 -21.21
C GLN A 94 26.75 18.21 -20.35
N LEU A 95 25.61 18.81 -19.99
CA LEU A 95 24.55 18.14 -19.24
C LEU A 95 24.07 16.88 -19.97
N LEU A 96 23.81 16.95 -21.27
CA LEU A 96 23.37 15.79 -22.05
C LEU A 96 24.41 14.67 -22.13
N ARG A 97 25.71 14.98 -22.02
CA ARG A 97 26.77 13.97 -22.01
C ARG A 97 26.94 13.32 -20.64
N GLU A 98 26.84 14.11 -19.57
CA GLU A 98 27.10 13.65 -18.21
C GLU A 98 25.86 13.04 -17.55
N ARG A 99 24.68 13.59 -17.85
CA ARG A 99 23.38 13.26 -17.25
C ARG A 99 22.27 13.36 -18.29
N PRO A 100 22.26 12.47 -19.29
CA PRO A 100 21.26 12.49 -20.35
C PRO A 100 19.83 12.45 -19.82
N GLU A 101 19.56 11.74 -18.72
CA GLU A 101 18.26 11.68 -18.06
C GLU A 101 17.78 13.07 -17.62
N GLU A 102 18.65 13.86 -16.96
CA GLU A 102 18.35 15.22 -16.52
C GLU A 102 18.30 16.19 -17.72
N GLY A 103 19.17 15.99 -18.71
CA GLY A 103 19.21 16.79 -19.94
C GLY A 103 17.94 16.65 -20.80
N PHE A 104 17.46 15.41 -21.01
CA PHE A 104 16.20 15.17 -21.71
C PHE A 104 15.00 15.64 -20.88
N ARG A 105 14.96 15.34 -19.58
CA ARG A 105 13.90 15.79 -18.65
C ARG A 105 13.75 17.32 -18.65
N CYS A 106 14.85 18.06 -18.64
CA CYS A 106 14.87 19.52 -18.56
C CYS A 106 15.02 20.24 -19.90
N ALA A 107 14.83 19.54 -21.03
CA ALA A 107 15.03 20.07 -22.38
C ALA A 107 14.22 21.34 -22.70
N ALA A 108 13.07 21.55 -22.04
CA ALA A 108 12.24 22.75 -22.19
C ALA A 108 12.95 24.05 -21.75
N LEU A 109 13.93 23.97 -20.83
CA LEU A 109 14.71 25.12 -20.37
C LEU A 109 15.70 25.64 -21.42
N PHE A 110 15.98 24.85 -22.45
CA PHE A 110 16.99 25.13 -23.46
C PHE A 110 16.35 25.11 -24.85
N PRO A 111 15.57 26.12 -25.27
CA PRO A 111 14.76 26.06 -26.50
C PRO A 111 15.56 26.30 -27.79
N GLY A 112 16.84 26.68 -27.71
CA GLY A 112 17.65 27.10 -28.85
C GLY A 112 17.88 26.02 -29.92
N PRO A 113 18.20 26.42 -31.17
CA PRO A 113 18.48 25.46 -32.25
C PRO A 113 19.72 24.59 -31.99
N ALA A 114 20.74 25.12 -31.30
CA ALA A 114 21.92 24.34 -30.90
C ALA A 114 21.57 23.26 -29.89
N ALA A 115 20.75 23.58 -28.89
CA ALA A 115 20.19 22.61 -27.95
C ALA A 115 19.34 21.53 -28.65
N THR A 116 18.57 21.87 -29.70
CA THR A 116 17.83 20.88 -30.51
C THR A 116 18.79 19.93 -31.23
N ALA A 117 19.88 20.47 -31.79
CA ALA A 117 20.90 19.67 -32.45
C ALA A 117 21.61 18.71 -31.47
N ALA A 118 21.95 19.21 -30.28
CA ALA A 118 22.56 18.41 -29.20
C ALA A 118 21.63 17.26 -28.75
N LEU A 119 20.34 17.52 -28.54
CA LEU A 119 19.36 16.49 -28.22
C LEU A 119 19.27 15.41 -29.31
N ARG A 120 19.33 15.81 -30.59
CA ARG A 120 19.29 14.88 -31.71
C ARG A 120 20.51 13.97 -31.77
N GLU A 121 21.68 14.49 -31.40
CA GLU A 121 22.92 13.73 -31.31
C GLU A 121 22.94 12.78 -30.10
N ALA A 122 22.36 13.21 -28.97
CA ALA A 122 22.27 12.43 -27.74
C ALA A 122 21.21 11.32 -27.80
N ALA A 123 20.10 11.50 -28.55
CA ALA A 123 18.96 10.59 -28.55
C ALA A 123 19.29 9.12 -28.91
N PRO A 124 20.19 8.83 -29.87
CA PRO A 124 20.65 7.46 -30.11
C PRO A 124 21.46 6.85 -28.96
N GLN A 125 22.11 7.67 -28.12
CA GLN A 125 22.93 7.21 -27.00
C GLN A 125 22.06 6.91 -25.76
N SER A 126 20.97 7.67 -25.63
CA SER A 126 20.02 7.59 -24.50
C SER A 126 18.58 7.56 -24.98
N PRO A 127 18.16 6.48 -25.67
CA PRO A 127 16.86 6.46 -26.34
C PRO A 127 15.67 6.44 -25.41
N TYR A 128 15.78 5.80 -24.24
CA TYR A 128 14.68 5.76 -23.28
C TYR A 128 14.46 7.13 -22.65
N ASP A 129 15.53 7.88 -22.34
CA ASP A 129 15.42 9.26 -21.84
C ASP A 129 14.75 10.17 -22.89
N ALA A 130 15.15 10.04 -24.15
CA ALA A 130 14.52 10.77 -25.26
C ALA A 130 13.04 10.40 -25.46
N VAL A 131 12.68 9.13 -25.31
CA VAL A 131 11.29 8.67 -25.40
C VAL A 131 10.47 9.12 -24.19
N GLY A 132 11.02 9.08 -22.98
CA GLY A 132 10.36 9.62 -21.78
C GLY A 132 10.06 11.11 -21.90
N ALA A 133 10.92 11.85 -22.60
CA ALA A 133 10.72 13.27 -22.91
C ALA A 133 9.88 13.54 -24.18
N ALA A 134 9.25 12.54 -24.81
CA ALA A 134 8.60 12.70 -26.12
C ALA A 134 7.56 13.82 -26.15
N ASP A 135 6.71 13.92 -25.11
CA ASP A 135 5.63 14.91 -25.04
C ASP A 135 6.12 16.37 -25.05
N GLN A 136 7.27 16.64 -24.43
CA GLN A 136 7.89 17.98 -24.48
C GLN A 136 8.68 18.19 -25.77
N LEU A 137 9.36 17.15 -26.27
CA LEU A 137 10.10 17.22 -27.52
C LEU A 137 9.19 17.49 -28.71
N PHE A 138 7.98 16.90 -28.75
CA PHE A 138 7.02 17.19 -29.82
C PHE A 138 6.53 18.64 -29.86
N ARG A 139 6.65 19.40 -28.75
CA ARG A 139 6.29 20.84 -28.71
C ARG A 139 7.41 21.74 -29.24
N ARG A 140 8.59 21.17 -29.48
CA ARG A 140 9.79 21.89 -29.89
C ARG A 140 10.01 21.79 -31.40
N PRO A 141 10.39 22.89 -32.09
CA PRO A 141 10.83 22.82 -33.48
C PRO A 141 11.96 21.80 -33.67
N GLY A 142 11.75 20.80 -34.53
CA GLY A 142 12.72 19.73 -34.79
C GLY A 142 12.73 18.59 -33.76
N GLY A 143 11.95 18.66 -32.69
CA GLY A 143 11.93 17.62 -31.66
C GLY A 143 11.32 16.28 -32.12
N GLY A 144 10.41 16.29 -33.11
CA GLY A 144 9.96 15.06 -33.76
C GLY A 144 11.10 14.25 -34.40
N ALA A 145 12.15 14.92 -34.89
CA ALA A 145 13.34 14.26 -35.43
C ALA A 145 14.25 13.68 -34.33
N VAL A 146 14.24 14.26 -33.13
CA VAL A 146 14.92 13.73 -31.93
C VAL A 146 14.24 12.42 -31.51
N VAL A 147 12.91 12.46 -31.34
CA VAL A 147 12.12 11.27 -30.95
C VAL A 147 12.24 10.16 -32.01
N ALA A 148 12.17 10.50 -33.30
CA ALA A 148 12.35 9.53 -34.38
C ALA A 148 13.76 8.89 -34.39
N ALA A 149 14.80 9.60 -33.93
CA ALA A 149 16.15 9.05 -33.82
C ALA A 149 16.25 8.00 -32.70
N ALA A 150 15.49 8.19 -31.60
CA ALA A 150 15.44 7.28 -30.47
C ALA A 150 14.59 6.01 -30.73
N LEU A 151 13.53 6.10 -31.54
CA LEU A 151 12.55 5.01 -31.74
C LEU A 151 13.00 3.86 -32.66
N ARG A 152 14.30 3.78 -33.01
CA ARG A 152 14.82 2.68 -33.84
C ARG A 152 14.78 1.36 -33.06
N PRO A 153 14.06 0.32 -33.51
CA PRO A 153 13.88 -0.92 -32.74
C PRO A 153 15.20 -1.60 -32.32
N GLU A 154 16.22 -1.57 -33.17
CA GLU A 154 17.54 -2.16 -32.90
C GLU A 154 18.31 -1.36 -31.84
N LEU A 155 18.03 -0.07 -31.74
CA LEU A 155 18.65 0.83 -30.77
C LEU A 155 17.99 0.65 -29.40
N LEU A 156 16.66 0.70 -29.35
CA LEU A 156 15.89 0.41 -28.15
C LEU A 156 16.22 -0.97 -27.59
N ALA A 157 16.33 -1.99 -28.43
CA ALA A 157 16.66 -3.35 -28.00
C ALA A 157 18.08 -3.47 -27.43
N ARG A 158 19.05 -2.69 -27.93
CA ARG A 158 20.43 -2.67 -27.41
C ARG A 158 20.54 -1.90 -26.10
N ALA A 159 19.72 -0.87 -25.92
CA ALA A 159 19.67 -0.06 -24.71
C ALA A 159 18.80 -0.66 -23.58
N LEU A 160 18.37 -1.92 -23.71
CA LEU A 160 17.67 -2.67 -22.66
C LEU A 160 18.66 -3.17 -21.59
N ASP A 161 19.52 -2.31 -21.04
CA ASP A 161 20.59 -2.68 -20.11
C ASP A 161 20.08 -3.56 -18.96
N SER A 162 19.01 -3.06 -18.31
CA SER A 162 18.33 -3.74 -17.21
C SER A 162 16.86 -4.05 -17.50
N GLY A 163 16.36 -3.71 -18.70
CA GLY A 163 14.93 -3.79 -19.04
C GLY A 163 14.02 -2.80 -18.30
N LEU A 164 14.44 -2.23 -17.17
CA LEU A 164 13.64 -1.28 -16.39
C LEU A 164 13.30 0.02 -17.15
N PRO A 165 14.22 0.64 -17.94
CA PRO A 165 13.89 1.84 -18.72
C PRO A 165 12.73 1.66 -19.70
N PHE A 166 12.53 0.44 -20.21
CA PHE A 166 11.36 0.13 -21.04
C PHE A 166 10.06 0.24 -20.25
N PHE A 167 10.03 -0.24 -18.99
CA PHE A 167 8.82 -0.20 -18.17
C PHE A 167 8.52 1.22 -17.68
N GLU A 168 9.56 1.99 -17.33
CA GLU A 168 9.45 3.41 -16.97
C GLU A 168 8.86 4.25 -18.12
N THR A 169 9.17 3.90 -19.38
CA THR A 169 8.72 4.64 -20.58
C THR A 169 7.63 3.90 -21.39
N ARG A 170 7.04 2.86 -20.81
CA ARG A 170 6.15 1.94 -21.53
C ARG A 170 4.93 2.63 -22.15
N HIS A 171 4.36 3.60 -21.43
CA HIS A 171 3.20 4.36 -21.90
C HIS A 171 3.51 5.06 -23.23
N GLU A 172 4.64 5.74 -23.29
CA GLU A 172 5.13 6.43 -24.48
C GLU A 172 5.43 5.46 -25.62
N LEU A 173 6.16 4.38 -25.33
CA LEU A 173 6.49 3.36 -26.33
C LEU A 173 5.24 2.72 -26.93
N ARG A 174 4.19 2.47 -26.13
CA ARG A 174 2.91 1.91 -26.60
C ARG A 174 2.22 2.83 -27.61
N ARG A 175 2.35 4.14 -27.41
CA ARG A 175 1.78 5.17 -28.28
C ARG A 175 2.59 5.37 -29.57
N LEU A 176 3.91 5.24 -29.48
CA LEU A 176 4.85 5.62 -30.54
C LEU A 176 5.30 4.44 -31.43
N LEU A 177 5.25 3.20 -30.93
CA LEU A 177 5.69 2.02 -31.68
C LEU A 177 4.54 1.22 -32.29
N PRO A 178 4.77 0.55 -33.44
CA PRO A 178 3.84 -0.46 -33.95
C PRO A 178 3.61 -1.59 -32.92
N PRO A 179 2.38 -2.13 -32.78
CA PRO A 179 2.06 -3.12 -31.75
C PRO A 179 2.95 -4.38 -31.74
N GLN A 180 3.43 -4.81 -32.90
CA GLN A 180 4.32 -5.96 -33.01
C GLN A 180 5.73 -5.65 -32.47
N ALA A 181 6.28 -4.49 -32.82
CA ALA A 181 7.60 -4.04 -32.33
C ALA A 181 7.56 -3.82 -30.81
N PHE A 182 6.50 -3.17 -30.32
CA PHE A 182 6.27 -2.96 -28.89
C PHE A 182 6.23 -4.28 -28.12
N ARG A 183 5.46 -5.27 -28.58
CA ARG A 183 5.38 -6.59 -27.91
C ARG A 183 6.71 -7.34 -27.89
N LEU A 184 7.46 -7.30 -28.98
CA LEU A 184 8.78 -7.94 -29.04
C LEU A 184 9.76 -7.27 -28.06
N LEU A 185 9.72 -5.94 -27.99
CA LEU A 185 10.55 -5.17 -27.07
C LEU A 185 10.17 -5.45 -25.60
N GLU A 186 8.87 -5.54 -25.29
CA GLU A 186 8.37 -5.86 -23.95
C GLU A 186 8.85 -7.23 -23.47
N ILE A 187 8.86 -8.24 -24.36
CA ILE A 187 9.39 -9.57 -24.03
C ILE A 187 10.88 -9.49 -23.69
N ARG A 188 11.68 -8.85 -24.55
CA ARG A 188 13.13 -8.69 -24.32
C ARG A 188 13.43 -7.86 -23.06
N ALA A 189 12.62 -6.85 -22.78
CA ALA A 189 12.73 -6.06 -21.56
C ALA A 189 12.45 -6.90 -20.31
N GLY A 190 11.45 -7.79 -20.37
CA GLY A 190 11.17 -8.75 -19.30
C GLY A 190 12.34 -9.71 -19.04
N ASP A 191 12.97 -10.21 -20.10
CA ASP A 191 14.15 -11.09 -19.99
C ASP A 191 15.35 -10.34 -19.37
N ALA A 192 15.62 -9.12 -19.87
CA ALA A 192 16.68 -8.26 -19.34
C ALA A 192 16.44 -7.88 -17.86
N LEU A 193 15.20 -7.56 -17.51
CA LEU A 193 14.78 -7.23 -16.13
C LEU A 193 14.93 -8.44 -15.20
N THR A 194 14.57 -9.63 -15.67
CA THR A 194 14.78 -10.86 -14.92
C THR A 194 16.27 -11.09 -14.67
N ALA A 195 17.11 -10.95 -15.70
CA ALA A 195 18.56 -11.11 -15.56
C ALA A 195 19.18 -10.03 -14.64
N ALA A 196 18.70 -8.79 -14.70
CA ALA A 196 19.18 -7.70 -13.85
C ALA A 196 18.78 -7.89 -12.39
N PHE A 197 17.53 -8.28 -12.14
CA PHE A 197 17.03 -8.60 -10.80
C PHE A 197 17.84 -9.73 -10.17
N ALA A 198 18.17 -10.78 -10.93
CA ALA A 198 18.97 -11.89 -10.42
C ALA A 198 20.39 -11.47 -9.99
N ARG A 199 20.97 -10.42 -10.61
CA ARG A 199 22.29 -9.89 -10.24
C ARG A 199 22.25 -8.99 -9.00
N ASP A 200 21.19 -8.19 -8.86
CA ASP A 200 21.03 -7.26 -7.73
C ASP A 200 19.57 -7.20 -7.25
N PRO A 201 19.10 -8.22 -6.51
CA PRO A 201 17.70 -8.35 -6.14
C PRO A 201 17.27 -7.27 -5.13
N VAL A 202 18.20 -6.70 -4.36
CA VAL A 202 17.88 -5.67 -3.35
C VAL A 202 17.55 -4.35 -4.04
N THR A 203 18.44 -3.86 -4.90
CA THR A 203 18.23 -2.60 -5.61
C THR A 203 17.04 -2.69 -6.57
N PHE A 204 16.91 -3.79 -7.30
CA PHE A 204 15.80 -3.93 -8.25
C PHE A 204 14.45 -4.14 -7.55
N ALA A 205 14.40 -4.80 -6.39
CA ALA A 205 13.16 -4.83 -5.62
C ALA A 205 12.70 -3.42 -5.26
N ALA A 206 13.60 -2.59 -4.70
CA ALA A 206 13.30 -1.21 -4.34
C ALA A 206 12.85 -0.37 -5.55
N ARG A 207 13.59 -0.43 -6.67
CA ARG A 207 13.24 0.34 -7.89
C ARG A 207 11.91 -0.09 -8.50
N ILE A 208 11.63 -1.38 -8.56
CA ILE A 208 10.36 -1.90 -9.08
C ILE A 208 9.22 -1.51 -8.15
N GLY A 209 9.42 -1.60 -6.83
CA GLY A 209 8.45 -1.13 -5.84
C GLY A 209 8.11 0.34 -6.03
N ALA A 210 9.13 1.20 -6.10
CA ALA A 210 8.97 2.64 -6.32
C ALA A 210 8.23 2.96 -7.64
N LEU A 211 8.52 2.23 -8.72
CA LEU A 211 7.80 2.40 -9.98
C LEU A 211 6.33 2.00 -9.85
N VAL A 212 6.03 0.86 -9.22
CA VAL A 212 4.64 0.40 -9.02
C VAL A 212 3.86 1.31 -8.08
N ASP A 213 4.52 1.87 -7.06
CA ASP A 213 3.96 2.86 -6.15
C ASP A 213 3.69 4.19 -6.86
N GLY A 214 4.62 4.68 -7.69
CA GLY A 214 4.44 5.91 -8.47
C GLY A 214 3.40 5.80 -9.61
N MET A 215 2.89 4.60 -9.87
CA MET A 215 1.80 4.32 -10.81
C MET A 215 0.47 4.09 -10.07
N ASP A 216 0.27 4.70 -8.90
CA ASP A 216 -0.89 4.45 -8.06
C ASP A 216 -2.22 4.88 -8.67
N GLU A 217 -2.21 5.92 -9.49
CA GLU A 217 -3.35 6.43 -10.26
C GLU A 217 -3.55 5.73 -11.62
N ASP A 218 -2.61 4.87 -12.04
CA ASP A 218 -2.72 4.13 -13.31
C ASP A 218 -3.66 2.92 -13.23
N PRO A 219 -4.31 2.53 -14.34
CA PRO A 219 -5.07 1.29 -14.41
C PRO A 219 -4.22 0.08 -14.01
N SER A 220 -4.79 -0.86 -13.23
CA SER A 220 -4.06 -2.04 -12.73
C SER A 220 -3.38 -2.88 -13.83
N THR A 221 -3.95 -2.90 -15.04
CA THR A 221 -3.37 -3.60 -16.21
C THR A 221 -2.05 -3.01 -16.69
N ASP A 222 -1.85 -1.70 -16.48
CA ASP A 222 -0.62 -1.01 -16.83
C ASP A 222 0.33 -0.96 -15.62
N ARG A 223 -0.18 -0.61 -14.42
CA ARG A 223 0.58 -0.58 -13.15
C ARG A 223 1.35 -1.88 -12.87
N PHE A 224 0.67 -3.02 -12.93
CA PHE A 224 1.30 -4.31 -12.60
C PHE A 224 1.96 -5.01 -13.78
N ARG A 225 2.19 -4.31 -14.90
CA ARG A 225 2.77 -4.95 -16.09
C ARG A 225 4.23 -5.37 -15.86
N ILE A 226 5.02 -4.56 -15.17
CA ILE A 226 6.42 -4.87 -14.86
C ILE A 226 6.53 -6.12 -13.99
N VAL A 227 5.72 -6.22 -12.94
CA VAL A 227 5.71 -7.42 -12.08
C VAL A 227 5.13 -8.64 -12.80
N ALA A 228 4.19 -8.45 -13.72
CA ALA A 228 3.70 -9.53 -14.57
C ALA A 228 4.79 -10.10 -15.51
N ALA A 229 5.83 -9.34 -15.83
CA ALA A 229 6.96 -9.78 -16.65
C ALA A 229 8.00 -10.62 -15.88
N LEU A 230 8.06 -10.47 -14.55
CA LEU A 230 9.01 -11.19 -13.69
C LEU A 230 8.57 -12.63 -13.37
N PRO A 231 9.52 -13.54 -13.05
CA PRO A 231 9.21 -14.88 -12.54
C PRO A 231 8.63 -14.81 -11.11
N ALA A 232 8.02 -15.91 -10.64
CA ALA A 232 7.30 -15.95 -9.36
C ALA A 232 8.24 -15.72 -8.16
N GLU A 233 9.45 -16.26 -8.26
CA GLU A 233 10.56 -16.14 -7.32
C GLU A 233 10.93 -14.68 -7.09
N HIS A 234 10.96 -13.86 -8.14
CA HIS A 234 11.30 -12.44 -8.02
C HIS A 234 10.16 -11.65 -7.37
N LEU A 235 8.90 -11.98 -7.67
CA LEU A 235 7.76 -11.36 -6.97
C LEU A 235 7.76 -11.70 -5.48
N TYR A 236 8.05 -12.95 -5.16
CA TYR A 236 8.26 -13.40 -3.80
C TYR A 236 9.38 -12.60 -3.12
N GLN A 237 10.53 -12.43 -3.79
CA GLN A 237 11.65 -11.64 -3.26
C GLN A 237 11.28 -10.16 -3.07
N ILE A 238 10.49 -9.56 -3.96
CA ILE A 238 10.00 -8.19 -3.80
C ILE A 238 9.15 -8.07 -2.53
N VAL A 239 8.17 -8.96 -2.36
CA VAL A 239 7.31 -8.99 -1.16
C VAL A 239 8.13 -9.20 0.11
N ALA A 240 9.10 -10.12 0.10
CA ALA A 240 9.95 -10.39 1.26
C ALA A 240 10.83 -9.19 1.64
N ARG A 241 11.44 -8.52 0.65
CA ARG A 241 12.45 -7.47 0.90
C ARG A 241 11.84 -6.11 1.21
N ILE A 242 10.78 -5.76 0.49
CA ILE A 242 10.22 -4.40 0.53
C ILE A 242 8.72 -4.37 0.75
N GLY A 243 8.06 -5.52 0.98
CA GLY A 243 6.61 -5.58 1.22
C GLY A 243 6.11 -4.55 2.26
N PRO A 244 6.78 -4.41 3.42
CA PRO A 244 6.44 -3.40 4.42
C PRO A 244 6.70 -1.94 4.02
N GLN A 245 7.31 -1.68 2.87
CA GLN A 245 7.63 -0.33 2.36
C GLN A 245 6.71 0.06 1.19
N LEU A 246 6.07 -0.92 0.56
CA LEU A 246 5.17 -0.71 -0.57
C LEU A 246 3.85 -0.09 -0.12
N TYR A 247 3.23 0.68 -1.02
CA TYR A 247 1.83 1.04 -0.84
C TYR A 247 1.00 -0.23 -0.76
N THR A 248 0.00 -0.23 0.11
CA THR A 248 -0.89 -1.39 0.29
C THR A 248 -1.47 -1.92 -1.02
N SER A 249 -1.93 -1.02 -1.91
CA SER A 249 -2.46 -1.43 -3.21
C SER A 249 -1.41 -2.09 -4.09
N SER A 250 -0.15 -1.63 -4.02
CA SER A 250 0.98 -2.24 -4.72
C SER A 250 1.30 -3.61 -4.14
N PHE A 251 1.44 -3.69 -2.82
CA PHE A 251 1.69 -4.93 -2.08
C PHE A 251 0.65 -6.01 -2.44
N ASP A 252 -0.63 -5.67 -2.33
CA ASP A 252 -1.73 -6.56 -2.67
C ASP A 252 -1.68 -7.00 -4.12
N GLY A 253 -1.50 -6.07 -5.05
CA GLY A 253 -1.46 -6.39 -6.47
C GLY A 253 -0.28 -7.26 -6.87
N ILE A 254 0.90 -7.07 -6.23
CA ILE A 254 2.06 -7.95 -6.44
C ILE A 254 1.76 -9.35 -5.93
N LEU A 255 1.16 -9.47 -4.74
CA LEU A 255 0.80 -10.76 -4.16
C LEU A 255 -0.28 -11.48 -4.98
N ASP A 256 -1.25 -10.75 -5.53
CA ASP A 256 -2.29 -11.28 -6.41
C ASP A 256 -1.69 -11.78 -7.74
N VAL A 257 -0.75 -11.05 -8.32
CA VAL A 257 -0.01 -11.49 -9.52
C VAL A 257 0.84 -12.73 -9.22
N LEU A 258 1.47 -12.80 -8.04
CA LEU A 258 2.20 -13.97 -7.58
C LEU A 258 1.28 -15.19 -7.45
N GLU A 259 0.14 -15.07 -6.75
CA GLU A 259 -0.83 -16.15 -6.60
C GLU A 259 -1.33 -16.65 -7.96
N ALA A 260 -1.68 -15.73 -8.87
CA ALA A 260 -2.11 -16.07 -10.21
C ALA A 260 -1.03 -16.81 -11.02
N LYS A 261 0.24 -16.41 -10.87
CA LYS A 261 1.39 -17.08 -11.50
C LYS A 261 1.59 -18.49 -10.96
N LEU A 262 1.57 -18.65 -9.64
CA LEU A 262 1.69 -19.96 -8.98
C LEU A 262 0.62 -20.93 -9.49
N LYS A 263 -0.64 -20.48 -9.52
CA LYS A 263 -1.76 -21.26 -10.05
C LYS A 263 -1.53 -21.68 -11.51
N ARG A 264 -1.08 -20.77 -12.38
CA ARG A 264 -0.80 -21.07 -13.79
C ARG A 264 0.35 -22.05 -13.96
N GLN A 265 1.37 -21.94 -13.14
CA GLN A 265 2.55 -22.81 -13.16
C GLN A 265 2.33 -24.14 -12.43
N ARG A 266 1.17 -24.35 -11.79
CA ARG A 266 0.90 -25.48 -10.89
C ARG A 266 1.96 -25.60 -9.77
N ARG A 267 2.41 -24.46 -9.27
CA ARG A 267 3.34 -24.33 -8.14
C ARG A 267 2.61 -23.82 -6.92
N SER A 268 3.21 -23.97 -5.75
CA SER A 268 2.65 -23.57 -4.46
C SER A 268 3.58 -22.67 -3.67
N PHE A 269 3.04 -21.98 -2.67
CA PHE A 269 3.84 -21.27 -1.67
C PHE A 269 4.77 -22.20 -0.92
N LEU A 270 4.35 -23.44 -0.63
CA LEU A 270 5.23 -24.46 -0.06
C LEU A 270 6.43 -24.80 -0.96
N ALA A 271 6.23 -24.86 -2.28
CA ALA A 271 7.33 -25.10 -3.21
C ALA A 271 8.32 -23.93 -3.15
N LEU A 272 7.83 -22.68 -3.25
CA LEU A 272 8.68 -21.50 -3.12
C LEU A 272 9.39 -21.41 -1.76
N ALA A 273 8.73 -21.77 -0.67
CA ALA A 273 9.32 -21.76 0.67
C ALA A 273 10.52 -22.72 0.81
N GLY A 274 10.54 -23.80 0.02
CA GLY A 274 11.58 -24.83 0.06
C GLY A 274 12.70 -24.66 -0.96
N GLU A 275 12.59 -23.72 -1.89
CA GLU A 275 13.58 -23.52 -2.97
C GLU A 275 14.83 -22.79 -2.45
N PRO A 276 16.06 -23.16 -2.88
CA PRO A 276 17.29 -22.58 -2.32
C PRO A 276 17.39 -21.05 -2.42
N GLU A 277 16.84 -20.45 -3.47
CA GLU A 277 16.91 -19.00 -3.71
C GLU A 277 15.92 -18.19 -2.85
N THR A 278 14.83 -18.81 -2.41
CA THR A 278 13.70 -18.16 -1.75
C THR A 278 13.51 -18.59 -0.30
N ALA A 279 13.95 -19.80 0.07
CA ALA A 279 13.89 -20.32 1.43
C ALA A 279 14.51 -19.40 2.48
N PRO A 280 15.68 -18.74 2.24
CA PRO A 280 16.26 -17.81 3.21
C PRO A 280 15.38 -16.59 3.52
N LEU A 281 14.45 -16.25 2.63
CA LEU A 281 13.57 -15.09 2.72
C LEU A 281 12.16 -15.46 3.18
N TRP A 282 11.91 -16.73 3.53
CA TRP A 282 10.57 -17.19 3.92
C TRP A 282 10.04 -16.50 5.17
N ALA A 283 10.90 -16.26 6.16
CA ALA A 283 10.51 -15.54 7.36
C ALA A 283 10.00 -14.13 7.04
N ASP A 284 10.75 -13.37 6.23
CA ASP A 284 10.37 -12.01 5.83
C ASP A 284 9.10 -11.99 4.97
N PHE A 285 9.02 -12.90 3.99
CA PHE A 285 7.83 -13.04 3.15
C PHE A 285 6.58 -13.38 3.97
N PHE A 286 6.71 -14.35 4.88
CA PHE A 286 5.61 -14.78 5.74
C PHE A 286 5.14 -13.62 6.63
N VAL A 287 6.05 -12.92 7.29
CA VAL A 287 5.73 -11.77 8.13
C VAL A 287 5.04 -10.68 7.31
N ALA A 288 5.58 -10.31 6.14
CA ALA A 288 4.99 -9.29 5.27
C ALA A 288 3.56 -9.66 4.84
N ALA A 289 3.36 -10.90 4.37
CA ALA A 289 2.06 -11.43 3.96
C ALA A 289 1.06 -11.47 5.13
N VAL A 290 1.45 -11.99 6.29
CA VAL A 290 0.52 -12.13 7.42
C VAL A 290 0.20 -10.78 8.07
N ALA A 291 1.20 -9.92 8.29
CA ALA A 291 0.99 -8.58 8.85
C ALA A 291 0.13 -7.69 7.94
N GLY A 292 0.30 -7.83 6.62
CA GLY A 292 -0.57 -7.22 5.60
C GLY A 292 -1.99 -7.81 5.55
N GLY A 293 -2.35 -8.75 6.43
CA GLY A 293 -3.68 -9.35 6.49
C GLY A 293 -3.95 -10.40 5.41
N ARG A 294 -2.90 -10.96 4.79
CA ARG A 294 -2.98 -11.92 3.68
C ARG A 294 -2.65 -13.36 4.09
N ALA A 295 -2.81 -13.72 5.37
CA ALA A 295 -2.61 -15.09 5.85
C ALA A 295 -3.48 -16.12 5.09
N ASP A 296 -4.73 -15.76 4.76
CA ASP A 296 -5.62 -16.62 4.00
C ASP A 296 -5.18 -16.84 2.55
N THR A 297 -4.39 -15.92 1.98
CA THR A 297 -3.76 -16.12 0.66
C THR A 297 -2.68 -17.19 0.76
N LEU A 298 -1.85 -17.16 1.81
CA LEU A 298 -0.78 -18.15 2.02
C LEU A 298 -1.33 -19.57 2.23
N PHE A 299 -2.34 -19.70 3.09
CA PHE A 299 -2.94 -20.99 3.46
C PHE A 299 -4.16 -21.35 2.61
N GLY A 300 -4.35 -20.65 1.49
CA GLY A 300 -5.43 -20.85 0.55
C GLY A 300 -5.13 -21.91 -0.53
N PRO A 301 -5.74 -21.82 -1.71
CA PRO A 301 -5.58 -22.81 -2.79
C PRO A 301 -4.13 -22.96 -3.28
N ALA A 302 -3.34 -21.89 -3.22
CA ALA A 302 -1.93 -21.89 -3.65
C ALA A 302 -0.96 -22.39 -2.56
N ALA A 303 -1.44 -22.79 -1.37
CA ALA A 303 -0.59 -23.29 -0.29
C ALA A 303 0.20 -24.55 -0.68
N GLY A 304 -0.38 -25.41 -1.52
CA GLY A 304 0.12 -26.76 -1.79
C GLY A 304 -0.34 -27.74 -0.71
N ASP A 305 0.36 -27.77 0.42
CA ASP A 305 -0.06 -28.46 1.64
C ASP A 305 -0.07 -27.45 2.80
N PRO A 306 -1.26 -26.97 3.20
CA PRO A 306 -1.39 -25.99 4.29
C PRO A 306 -0.80 -26.45 5.62
N ARG A 307 -0.87 -27.75 5.95
CA ARG A 307 -0.32 -28.29 7.21
C ARG A 307 1.19 -28.24 7.18
N ARG A 308 1.78 -28.71 6.09
CA ARG A 308 3.24 -28.72 5.93
C ARG A 308 3.81 -27.30 5.82
N LEU A 309 3.14 -26.41 5.08
CA LEU A 309 3.52 -25.00 4.97
C LEU A 309 3.52 -24.30 6.32
N ALA A 310 2.47 -24.51 7.13
CA ALA A 310 2.39 -24.00 8.48
C ALA A 310 3.55 -24.48 9.37
N ALA A 311 3.82 -25.79 9.39
CA ALA A 311 4.89 -26.36 10.19
C ALA A 311 6.29 -25.90 9.74
N GLU A 312 6.54 -25.79 8.43
CA GLU A 312 7.78 -25.25 7.89
C GLU A 312 7.93 -23.74 8.20
N SER A 313 6.83 -22.97 8.20
CA SER A 313 6.85 -21.56 8.55
C SER A 313 7.31 -21.33 9.98
N VAL A 314 6.76 -22.06 10.95
CA VAL A 314 7.17 -21.96 12.36
C VAL A 314 8.66 -22.29 12.51
N ARG A 315 9.13 -23.37 11.86
CA ARG A 315 10.54 -23.75 11.89
C ARG A 315 11.45 -22.67 11.32
N ALA A 316 11.10 -22.13 10.15
CA ALA A 316 11.89 -21.09 9.50
C ALA A 316 11.96 -19.78 10.31
N LEU A 317 10.82 -19.33 10.85
CA LEU A 317 10.73 -18.12 11.66
C LEU A 317 11.59 -18.21 12.94
N LEU A 318 11.63 -19.38 13.57
CA LEU A 318 12.30 -19.58 14.86
C LEU A 318 13.73 -20.13 14.74
N ALA A 319 14.16 -20.53 13.55
CA ALA A 319 15.53 -21.02 13.29
C ALA A 319 16.49 -19.91 12.84
N ALA A 320 16.00 -18.77 12.37
CA ALA A 320 16.83 -17.79 11.69
C ALA A 320 17.76 -17.01 12.64
N GLU A 321 19.07 -17.02 12.38
CA GLU A 321 20.05 -16.14 13.04
C GLU A 321 19.84 -14.65 12.66
N ARG A 322 19.24 -14.41 11.48
CA ARG A 322 18.79 -13.11 10.94
C ARG A 322 17.26 -13.02 10.90
N ALA A 323 16.57 -13.55 11.91
CA ALA A 323 15.11 -13.51 11.94
C ALA A 323 14.60 -12.05 12.03
N PRO A 324 13.40 -11.78 11.51
CA PRO A 324 12.64 -10.58 11.87
C PRO A 324 12.58 -10.41 13.40
N ASP A 325 12.35 -9.18 13.85
CA ASP A 325 12.25 -8.84 15.27
C ASP A 325 11.30 -9.80 16.03
N PRO A 326 11.73 -10.49 17.10
CA PRO A 326 10.93 -11.48 17.84
C PRO A 326 9.46 -11.11 18.13
N PRO A 327 9.10 -9.90 18.63
CA PRO A 327 7.71 -9.49 18.76
C PRO A 327 6.92 -9.45 17.45
N ILE A 328 7.55 -9.11 16.33
CA ILE A 328 6.91 -9.12 15.01
C ILE A 328 6.62 -10.55 14.57
N ILE A 329 7.55 -11.48 14.82
CA ILE A 329 7.33 -12.91 14.58
C ILE A 329 6.18 -13.44 15.44
N ALA A 330 6.19 -13.11 16.74
CA ALA A 330 5.15 -13.54 17.66
C ALA A 330 3.76 -13.07 17.22
N ALA A 331 3.66 -11.80 16.79
CA ALA A 331 2.44 -11.23 16.24
C ALA A 331 2.00 -11.92 14.95
N ALA A 332 2.92 -12.14 14.00
CA ALA A 332 2.62 -12.82 12.74
C ALA A 332 2.14 -14.27 12.98
N LEU A 333 2.76 -15.00 13.90
CA LEU A 333 2.30 -16.34 14.27
C LEU A 333 0.89 -16.30 14.89
N ALA A 334 0.63 -15.37 15.79
CA ALA A 334 -0.70 -15.20 16.40
C ALA A 334 -1.77 -14.82 15.37
N ASP A 335 -1.45 -13.95 14.40
CA ASP A 335 -2.35 -13.57 13.32
C ASP A 335 -2.59 -14.72 12.32
N ALA A 336 -1.55 -15.51 12.01
CA ALA A 336 -1.67 -16.68 11.15
C ALA A 336 -2.57 -17.77 11.76
N MET A 337 -2.63 -17.87 13.09
CA MET A 337 -3.54 -18.78 13.79
C MET A 337 -5.01 -18.37 13.72
N GLU A 338 -5.34 -17.20 13.15
CA GLU A 338 -6.71 -16.79 12.85
C GLU A 338 -7.10 -17.10 11.38
N ALA A 339 -6.22 -17.70 10.59
CA ALA A 339 -6.50 -18.07 9.20
C ALA A 339 -7.70 -19.02 9.09
N ARG A 340 -8.46 -18.92 8.00
CA ARG A 340 -9.66 -19.75 7.79
C ARG A 340 -9.36 -21.25 7.66
N SER A 341 -8.14 -21.61 7.27
CA SER A 341 -7.71 -23.00 7.13
C SER A 341 -7.50 -23.66 8.51
N GLU A 342 -8.44 -24.52 8.91
CA GLU A 342 -8.34 -25.28 10.18
C GLU A 342 -7.07 -26.15 10.23
N ASP A 343 -6.72 -26.76 9.10
CA ASP A 343 -5.51 -27.56 8.95
C ASP A 343 -4.24 -26.74 9.21
N ALA A 344 -4.16 -25.53 8.65
CA ALA A 344 -3.03 -24.64 8.89
C ALA A 344 -2.97 -24.20 10.36
N ARG A 345 -4.11 -23.80 10.96
CA ARG A 345 -4.17 -23.41 12.37
C ARG A 345 -3.70 -24.52 13.31
N ALA A 346 -4.16 -25.75 13.08
CA ALA A 346 -3.78 -26.91 13.88
C ALA A 346 -2.26 -27.20 13.75
N ALA A 347 -1.73 -27.15 12.53
CA ALA A 347 -0.32 -27.37 12.28
C ALA A 347 0.60 -26.26 12.84
N LEU A 348 0.18 -24.99 12.76
CA LEU A 348 0.88 -23.87 13.41
C LEU A 348 0.99 -24.10 14.93
N ALA A 349 -0.13 -24.44 15.57
CA ALA A 349 -0.17 -24.69 17.00
C ALA A 349 0.73 -25.87 17.41
N ALA A 350 0.65 -27.00 16.68
CA ALA A 350 1.46 -28.18 16.93
C ALA A 350 2.96 -27.90 16.77
N ALA A 351 3.34 -27.22 15.67
CA ALA A 351 4.73 -26.88 15.42
C ALA A 351 5.29 -25.94 16.50
N MET A 352 4.52 -24.95 16.98
CA MET A 352 4.96 -24.10 18.09
C MET A 352 5.12 -24.89 19.40
N ALA A 353 4.25 -25.86 19.67
CA ALA A 353 4.35 -26.71 20.85
C ALA A 353 5.63 -27.56 20.84
N GLU A 354 5.99 -28.11 19.67
CA GLU A 354 7.28 -28.81 19.48
C GLU A 354 8.48 -27.90 19.76
N GLN A 355 8.42 -26.64 19.32
CA GLN A 355 9.50 -25.67 19.55
C GLN A 355 9.64 -25.30 21.03
N SER A 356 8.53 -25.23 21.77
CA SER A 356 8.54 -24.96 23.22
C SER A 356 9.01 -26.15 24.06
N ALA A 357 8.87 -27.39 23.58
CA ALA A 357 9.27 -28.59 24.32
C ALA A 357 10.79 -28.87 24.24
N ALA A 358 11.49 -28.28 23.27
CA ALA A 358 12.93 -28.44 23.09
C ALA A 358 13.72 -27.37 23.87
N PRO A 359 14.96 -27.66 24.35
CA PRO A 359 15.85 -26.64 24.86
C PRO A 359 16.16 -25.60 23.76
N ARG A 360 15.75 -24.34 23.97
CA ARG A 360 15.89 -23.24 23.01
C ARG A 360 16.52 -22.01 23.66
N SER A 361 16.91 -21.05 22.82
CA SER A 361 17.37 -19.76 23.31
C SER A 361 16.22 -19.01 24.04
N PRO A 362 16.52 -18.17 25.05
CA PRO A 362 15.50 -17.40 25.75
C PRO A 362 14.61 -16.56 24.82
N SER A 363 15.19 -16.03 23.73
CA SER A 363 14.46 -15.25 22.72
C SER A 363 13.41 -16.09 22.00
N VAL A 364 13.75 -17.31 21.56
CA VAL A 364 12.81 -18.23 20.89
C VAL A 364 11.69 -18.64 21.85
N THR A 365 12.04 -18.98 23.09
CA THR A 365 11.06 -19.32 24.13
C THR A 365 10.08 -18.15 24.37
N ALA A 366 10.59 -16.93 24.54
CA ALA A 366 9.75 -15.74 24.72
C ALA A 366 8.87 -15.46 23.50
N THR A 367 9.39 -15.65 22.29
CA THR A 367 8.63 -15.47 21.03
C THR A 367 7.44 -16.42 20.95
N VAL A 368 7.66 -17.71 21.19
CA VAL A 368 6.61 -18.74 21.13
C VAL A 368 5.55 -18.51 22.20
N ALA A 369 5.98 -18.23 23.43
CA ALA A 369 5.07 -17.95 24.53
C ALA A 369 4.23 -16.68 24.29
N LEU A 370 4.84 -15.63 23.73
CA LEU A 370 4.13 -14.41 23.35
C LEU A 370 3.10 -14.67 22.24
N ALA A 371 3.46 -15.42 21.20
CA ALA A 371 2.54 -15.79 20.12
C ALA A 371 1.33 -16.58 20.65
N ALA A 372 1.59 -17.59 21.50
CA ALA A 372 0.56 -18.42 22.11
C ALA A 372 -0.37 -17.62 23.03
N GLY A 373 0.19 -16.73 23.86
CA GLY A 373 -0.59 -15.86 24.72
C GLY A 373 -1.50 -14.93 23.91
N LEU A 374 -1.00 -14.35 22.81
CA LEU A 374 -1.77 -13.40 21.99
C LEU A 374 -2.97 -14.10 21.34
N HIS A 375 -2.73 -15.31 20.81
CA HIS A 375 -3.79 -16.13 20.27
C HIS A 375 -4.80 -16.54 21.35
N ALA A 376 -4.34 -16.97 22.54
CA ALA A 376 -5.22 -17.33 23.65
C ALA A 376 -6.10 -16.16 24.12
N GLN A 377 -5.52 -14.96 24.25
CA GLN A 377 -6.24 -13.74 24.60
C GLN A 377 -7.33 -13.43 23.56
N ARG A 378 -7.00 -13.49 22.26
CA ARG A 378 -7.97 -13.26 21.19
C ARG A 378 -9.09 -14.28 21.19
N HIS A 379 -8.75 -15.56 21.32
CA HIS A 379 -9.72 -16.63 21.39
C HIS A 379 -10.69 -16.41 22.56
N ALA A 380 -10.18 -16.10 23.76
CA ALA A 380 -11.01 -15.79 24.93
C ALA A 380 -11.96 -14.61 24.68
N GLN A 381 -11.49 -13.56 24.01
CA GLN A 381 -12.29 -12.38 23.68
C GLN A 381 -13.34 -12.63 22.58
N GLN A 382 -13.08 -13.52 21.62
CA GLN A 382 -14.00 -13.82 20.51
C GLN A 382 -15.05 -14.88 20.85
N HIS A 383 -14.76 -15.75 21.82
CA HIS A 383 -15.48 -16.99 22.06
C HIS A 383 -15.88 -17.17 23.52
N ALA A 384 -16.33 -16.09 24.19
CA ALA A 384 -16.90 -16.15 25.53
C ALA A 384 -17.98 -17.26 25.61
N GLY A 385 -17.69 -18.34 26.35
CA GLY A 385 -18.58 -19.49 26.54
C GLY A 385 -18.46 -20.65 25.53
N ARG A 386 -17.44 -20.69 24.66
CA ARG A 386 -17.16 -21.80 23.72
C ARG A 386 -15.86 -22.54 24.10
N PRO A 387 -15.62 -23.78 23.61
CA PRO A 387 -14.43 -24.56 23.97
C PRO A 387 -13.13 -23.78 23.70
N ALA A 388 -12.14 -23.99 24.57
CA ALA A 388 -10.84 -23.33 24.61
C ALA A 388 -10.08 -23.40 23.26
N PRO A 389 -9.03 -22.55 23.04
CA PRO A 389 -8.20 -22.66 21.84
C PRO A 389 -7.60 -24.06 21.69
N SER A 390 -6.93 -24.34 20.57
CA SER A 390 -6.39 -25.70 20.31
C SER A 390 -5.62 -26.21 21.53
N PRO A 391 -5.69 -27.52 21.87
CA PRO A 391 -5.00 -28.05 23.05
C PRO A 391 -3.53 -27.64 23.13
N ALA A 392 -2.85 -27.53 21.99
CA ALA A 392 -1.48 -27.02 21.88
C ALA A 392 -1.35 -25.53 22.26
N ALA A 393 -2.27 -24.66 21.85
CA ALA A 393 -2.28 -23.26 22.25
C ALA A 393 -2.59 -23.07 23.75
N VAL A 394 -3.50 -23.88 24.30
CA VAL A 394 -3.78 -23.91 25.75
C VAL A 394 -2.57 -24.41 26.53
N LEU A 395 -1.90 -25.45 26.02
CA LEU A 395 -0.71 -26.04 26.63
C LEU A 395 0.48 -25.07 26.62
N LEU A 396 0.66 -24.32 25.53
CA LEU A 396 1.67 -23.27 25.38
C LEU A 396 1.38 -22.02 26.22
N ALA A 397 0.10 -21.69 26.40
CA ALA A 397 -0.35 -20.59 27.27
C ALA A 397 -0.42 -21.01 28.75
N SER A 398 -0.38 -22.31 29.04
CA SER A 398 -0.23 -22.86 30.38
C SER A 398 1.24 -22.77 30.81
N PRO A 399 1.54 -22.54 32.10
CA PRO A 399 2.90 -22.30 32.58
C PRO A 399 3.76 -23.58 32.50
N LEU A 400 4.24 -23.90 31.31
CA LEU A 400 5.23 -24.97 31.08
C LEU A 400 6.68 -24.45 31.15
N THR A 401 6.89 -23.16 31.41
CA THR A 401 8.23 -22.52 31.40
C THR A 401 8.52 -21.60 32.59
N GLY A 402 7.73 -21.66 33.67
CA GLY A 402 7.72 -20.63 34.71
C GLY A 402 6.55 -19.65 34.50
N ASP A 403 6.51 -18.58 35.30
CA ASP A 403 5.38 -17.63 35.31
C ASP A 403 4.96 -17.25 33.88
N PRO A 404 3.64 -17.29 33.56
CA PRO A 404 3.15 -16.97 32.24
C PRO A 404 3.65 -15.59 31.88
N LEU A 405 4.29 -15.47 30.71
CA LEU A 405 4.62 -14.19 30.08
C LEU A 405 3.34 -13.36 30.03
N PRO A 406 3.17 -12.37 30.94
CA PRO A 406 1.90 -11.69 31.05
C PRO A 406 1.83 -10.76 29.85
N ILE A 407 0.95 -11.05 28.89
CA ILE A 407 0.61 -10.06 27.89
C ILE A 407 -0.05 -8.93 28.66
N PRO A 408 0.57 -7.74 28.72
CA PRO A 408 0.03 -6.66 29.50
C PRO A 408 -1.38 -6.39 28.98
N ALA A 409 -2.36 -6.37 29.89
CA ALA A 409 -3.67 -5.85 29.54
C ALA A 409 -3.47 -4.48 28.89
N VAL A 410 -4.15 -4.24 27.77
CA VAL A 410 -4.04 -2.93 27.12
C VAL A 410 -4.47 -1.89 28.12
N PRO A 411 -3.60 -0.91 28.45
CA PRO A 411 -3.95 0.08 29.44
C PRO A 411 -5.20 0.79 28.96
N THR A 412 -6.22 0.83 29.81
CA THR A 412 -7.35 1.72 29.58
C THR A 412 -6.77 3.14 29.52
N LEU A 413 -7.07 3.88 28.46
CA LEU A 413 -6.60 5.26 28.37
C LEU A 413 -7.31 6.07 29.44
N ALA A 414 -6.59 6.30 30.54
CA ALA A 414 -7.08 7.08 31.67
C ALA A 414 -7.37 8.52 31.23
N GLU A 415 -8.35 9.16 31.86
CA GLU A 415 -8.81 10.50 31.47
C GLU A 415 -7.65 11.51 31.54
N GLU A 416 -6.72 11.35 32.48
CA GLU A 416 -5.56 12.22 32.69
C GLU A 416 -4.53 12.13 31.55
N ARG A 417 -4.50 11.02 30.81
CA ARG A 417 -3.67 10.89 29.61
C ARG A 417 -4.33 11.50 28.38
N LEU A 418 -5.66 11.56 28.37
CA LEU A 418 -6.43 12.04 27.23
C LEU A 418 -6.75 13.54 27.36
N PHE A 419 -6.93 14.05 28.57
CA PHE A 419 -7.39 15.40 28.87
C PHE A 419 -6.41 16.11 29.79
N SER A 420 -6.13 17.37 29.47
CA SER A 420 -5.40 18.29 30.35
C SER A 420 -6.27 19.51 30.60
N GLY A 421 -6.62 19.77 31.86
CA GLY A 421 -7.55 20.84 32.24
C GLY A 421 -8.93 20.70 31.60
N GLY A 422 -9.44 19.47 31.46
CA GLY A 422 -10.72 19.19 30.78
C GLY A 422 -10.68 19.29 29.25
N VAL A 423 -9.51 19.53 28.65
CA VAL A 423 -9.36 19.65 27.19
C VAL A 423 -8.55 18.49 26.61
N ASN A 424 -9.17 17.74 25.70
CA ASN A 424 -8.51 16.77 24.83
C ASN A 424 -8.04 17.49 23.56
N LEU A 425 -6.73 17.55 23.35
CA LEU A 425 -6.11 18.24 22.22
C LEU A 425 -5.69 17.21 21.17
N GLN A 426 -6.28 17.29 19.99
CA GLN A 426 -6.02 16.38 18.88
C GLN A 426 -5.29 17.10 17.75
N ARG A 427 -4.36 16.38 17.12
CA ARG A 427 -3.67 16.81 15.92
C ARG A 427 -4.17 15.97 14.75
N MET A 428 -4.75 16.61 13.73
CA MET A 428 -5.29 15.92 12.55
C MET A 428 -4.64 16.43 11.26
N THR A 429 -3.92 15.56 10.55
CA THR A 429 -3.20 15.90 9.33
C THR A 429 -4.02 15.59 8.08
N PHE A 430 -4.06 16.52 7.12
CA PHE A 430 -4.69 16.37 5.79
C PHE A 430 -3.74 16.85 4.71
N TYR A 431 -3.87 16.30 3.49
CA TYR A 431 -2.88 16.47 2.42
C TYR A 431 -3.49 17.01 1.12
N ASP A 432 -2.69 17.72 0.33
CA ASP A 432 -3.15 18.44 -0.86
C ASP A 432 -3.38 17.56 -2.10
N ASP A 433 -4.00 16.41 -1.91
CA ASP A 433 -4.47 15.53 -2.98
C ASP A 433 -6.01 15.59 -3.10
N PRO A 434 -6.61 15.03 -4.17
CA PRO A 434 -8.06 15.02 -4.32
C PRO A 434 -8.82 14.41 -3.13
N ASP A 435 -8.30 13.33 -2.53
CA ASP A 435 -8.95 12.63 -1.40
C ASP A 435 -8.83 13.45 -0.10
N GLY A 436 -7.66 13.99 0.20
CA GLY A 436 -7.40 14.83 1.37
C GLY A 436 -8.25 16.10 1.35
N ARG A 437 -8.38 16.76 0.20
CA ARG A 437 -9.28 17.92 0.04
C ARG A 437 -10.75 17.55 0.20
N ALA A 438 -11.19 16.42 -0.35
CA ALA A 438 -12.58 15.96 -0.19
C ALA A 438 -12.88 15.58 1.27
N THR A 439 -11.98 14.85 1.91
CA THR A 439 -12.09 14.40 3.29
C THR A 439 -12.05 15.57 4.28
N PHE A 440 -11.21 16.58 4.05
CA PHE A 440 -11.18 17.82 4.84
C PHE A 440 -12.51 18.59 4.78
N ARG A 441 -13.07 18.79 3.59
CA ARG A 441 -14.38 19.46 3.43
C ARG A 441 -15.49 18.72 4.18
N ARG A 442 -15.49 17.39 4.09
CA ARG A 442 -16.44 16.53 4.80
C ARG A 442 -16.25 16.60 6.31
N PHE A 443 -15.01 16.61 6.78
CA PHE A 443 -14.65 16.81 8.20
C PHE A 443 -15.27 18.12 8.74
N LEU A 444 -15.05 19.25 8.06
CA LEU A 444 -15.62 20.53 8.47
C LEU A 444 -17.16 20.52 8.48
N SER A 445 -17.77 19.95 7.44
CA SER A 445 -19.23 19.88 7.33
C SER A 445 -19.86 19.10 8.49
N LEU A 446 -19.27 17.98 8.89
CA LEU A 446 -19.80 17.15 9.99
C LEU A 446 -19.69 17.84 11.33
N HIS A 447 -18.54 18.44 11.62
CA HIS A 447 -18.31 19.11 12.90
C HIS A 447 -19.22 20.35 13.05
N ARG A 448 -19.38 21.15 11.99
CA ARG A 448 -20.36 22.24 11.98
C ARG A 448 -21.78 21.73 12.19
N GLY A 449 -22.16 20.64 11.53
CA GLY A 449 -23.47 20.01 11.71
C GLY A 449 -23.70 19.47 13.13
N ALA A 450 -22.64 19.11 13.85
CA ALA A 450 -22.67 18.69 15.25
C ALA A 450 -22.61 19.87 16.25
N GLY A 451 -22.64 21.12 15.77
CA GLY A 451 -22.58 22.33 16.61
C GLY A 451 -21.19 22.68 17.12
N TRP A 452 -20.12 22.16 16.51
CA TRP A 452 -18.75 22.50 16.88
C TRP A 452 -18.36 23.85 16.27
N THR A 453 -17.52 24.59 16.98
CA THR A 453 -16.98 25.87 16.51
C THR A 453 -15.77 25.60 15.62
N VAL A 454 -15.69 26.28 14.47
CA VAL A 454 -14.53 26.23 13.57
C VAL A 454 -13.90 27.61 13.52
N GLU A 455 -12.67 27.73 13.98
CA GLU A 455 -11.86 28.94 13.91
C GLU A 455 -10.76 28.76 12.88
N GLU A 456 -10.74 29.62 11.86
CA GLU A 456 -9.72 29.60 10.82
C GLU A 456 -8.47 30.38 11.26
N ARG A 457 -7.31 29.81 11.01
CA ARG A 457 -5.99 30.39 11.25
C ARG A 457 -5.18 30.35 9.95
N PRO A 458 -4.11 31.15 9.82
CA PRO A 458 -3.20 31.01 8.69
C PRO A 458 -2.64 29.58 8.61
N GLY A 459 -3.10 28.82 7.60
CA GLY A 459 -2.62 27.48 7.29
C GLY A 459 -3.29 26.30 8.02
N PHE A 460 -4.17 26.54 8.99
CA PHE A 460 -4.85 25.48 9.74
C PHE A 460 -6.19 25.94 10.32
N VAL A 461 -6.96 25.01 10.88
CA VAL A 461 -8.22 25.30 11.59
C VAL A 461 -8.21 24.71 12.99
N LEU A 462 -8.85 25.40 13.92
CA LEU A 462 -9.17 24.88 15.25
C LEU A 462 -10.65 24.51 15.28
N VAL A 463 -10.95 23.23 15.49
CA VAL A 463 -12.32 22.71 15.56
C VAL A 463 -12.61 22.28 16.99
N SER A 464 -13.51 23.00 17.66
CA SER A 464 -13.76 22.84 19.11
C SER A 464 -15.18 22.34 19.38
N SER A 465 -15.29 21.27 20.17
CA SER A 465 -16.59 20.73 20.59
C SER A 465 -17.28 21.65 21.59
N PRO A 466 -18.62 21.59 21.70
CA PRO A 466 -19.31 22.04 22.90
C PRO A 466 -18.74 21.32 24.13
N GLU A 467 -18.70 22.01 25.27
CA GLU A 467 -18.32 21.37 26.53
C GLU A 467 -19.43 20.40 26.97
N ARG A 468 -19.04 19.18 27.38
CA ARG A 468 -19.95 18.19 27.95
C ARG A 468 -19.31 17.63 29.22
N ARG A 469 -19.96 17.84 30.37
CA ARG A 469 -19.50 17.34 31.69
C ARG A 469 -18.05 17.76 32.01
N GLY A 470 -17.70 19.03 31.77
CA GLY A 470 -16.35 19.55 32.00
C GLY A 470 -15.29 19.09 30.98
N ARG A 471 -15.71 18.40 29.91
CA ARG A 471 -14.82 17.91 28.85
C ARG A 471 -15.09 18.61 27.53
N ARG A 472 -14.01 18.92 26.82
CA ARG A 472 -14.03 19.52 25.49
C ARG A 472 -12.94 18.91 24.62
N ILE A 473 -13.23 18.71 23.35
CA ILE A 473 -12.25 18.33 22.33
C ILE A 473 -11.86 19.58 21.54
N VAL A 474 -10.57 19.74 21.27
CA VAL A 474 -10.03 20.74 20.35
C VAL A 474 -9.17 20.00 19.33
N ILE A 475 -9.52 20.11 18.05
CA ILE A 475 -8.79 19.50 16.95
C ILE A 475 -8.04 20.61 16.20
N ALA A 476 -6.71 20.54 16.21
CA ALA A 476 -5.84 21.34 15.35
C ALA A 476 -5.63 20.59 14.03
N ALA A 477 -6.35 21.01 12.99
CA ALA A 477 -6.40 20.33 11.70
C ALA A 477 -5.73 21.14 10.59
N ASP A 478 -4.95 20.48 9.74
CA ASP A 478 -4.31 21.12 8.60
C ASP A 478 -5.34 21.57 7.57
N ILE A 479 -5.08 22.72 6.96
CA ILE A 479 -5.69 23.06 5.68
C ILE A 479 -4.85 22.38 4.58
N PRO A 480 -5.41 21.46 3.78
CA PRO A 480 -4.64 20.65 2.83
C PRO A 480 -3.68 21.45 1.94
N TRP A 481 -4.18 22.51 1.31
CA TRP A 481 -3.44 23.34 0.36
C TRP A 481 -2.44 24.31 1.01
N ALA A 482 -2.34 24.34 2.34
CA ALA A 482 -1.31 25.09 3.04
C ALA A 482 0.02 24.32 3.14
N GLY A 483 -0.02 23.00 2.90
CA GLY A 483 1.16 22.13 2.88
C GLY A 483 2.00 22.20 4.17
N GLU A 484 3.32 22.06 4.01
CA GLU A 484 4.27 22.05 5.13
C GLU A 484 4.26 23.37 5.93
N GLU A 485 3.98 24.51 5.31
CA GLU A 485 3.91 25.79 6.02
C GLU A 485 2.70 25.84 6.98
N GLY A 486 1.55 25.27 6.57
CA GLY A 486 0.40 25.10 7.47
C GLY A 486 0.71 24.20 8.66
N ARG A 487 1.40 23.08 8.42
CA ARG A 487 1.84 22.15 9.48
C ARG A 487 2.82 22.81 10.45
N LYS A 488 3.79 23.58 9.95
CA LYS A 488 4.68 24.40 10.79
C LYS A 488 3.91 25.38 11.66
N ALA A 489 2.88 26.03 11.11
CA ALA A 489 2.03 26.96 11.86
C ALA A 489 1.28 26.26 13.00
N VAL A 490 0.79 25.02 12.80
CA VAL A 490 0.18 24.24 13.88
C VAL A 490 1.19 23.91 14.97
N ARG A 491 2.41 23.48 14.62
CA ARG A 491 3.47 23.16 15.59
C ARG A 491 3.89 24.39 16.39
N ALA A 492 4.02 25.55 15.74
CA ALA A 492 4.29 26.82 16.41
C ALA A 492 3.17 27.18 17.40
N TRP A 493 1.91 27.07 16.99
CA TRP A 493 0.77 27.32 17.87
C TRP A 493 0.74 26.36 19.07
N LEU A 494 0.98 25.05 18.86
CA LEU A 494 1.07 24.07 19.96
C LEU A 494 2.17 24.42 20.96
N ALA A 495 3.33 24.85 20.47
CA ALA A 495 4.45 25.29 21.30
C ALA A 495 4.11 26.57 22.10
N GLU A 496 3.45 27.55 21.49
CA GLU A 496 2.95 28.75 22.17
C GLU A 496 1.94 28.44 23.27
N GLN A 497 1.09 27.43 23.07
CA GLN A 497 0.16 26.97 24.10
C GLN A 497 0.85 26.19 25.23
N GLY A 498 2.12 25.78 25.05
CA GLY A 498 2.82 24.89 25.98
C GLY A 498 2.17 23.51 26.08
N ARG A 499 1.51 23.05 25.01
CA ARG A 499 0.73 21.80 25.01
C ARG A 499 1.16 20.88 23.88
N ALA A 500 1.18 19.58 24.19
CA ALA A 500 1.31 18.52 23.20
C ALA A 500 -0.06 17.89 22.90
N PRO A 501 -0.29 17.38 21.68
CA PRO A 501 -1.51 16.65 21.37
C PRO A 501 -1.53 15.30 22.10
N SER A 502 -2.66 14.99 22.76
CA SER A 502 -2.88 13.68 23.36
C SER A 502 -3.34 12.65 22.33
N ILE A 503 -3.89 13.09 21.19
CA ILE A 503 -4.27 12.23 20.07
C ILE A 503 -3.69 12.76 18.76
N VAL A 504 -3.06 11.90 17.97
CA VAL A 504 -2.56 12.22 16.62
C VAL A 504 -3.28 11.36 15.60
N ILE A 505 -3.76 11.98 14.51
CA ILE A 505 -4.62 11.34 13.52
C ILE A 505 -4.09 11.65 12.12
N HIS A 506 -3.77 10.59 11.37
CA HIS A 506 -3.38 10.67 9.97
C HIS A 506 -4.59 10.49 9.05
N ARG A 507 -4.92 11.50 8.23
CA ARG A 507 -5.99 11.46 7.21
C ARG A 507 -5.43 11.64 5.80
N GLY A 508 -4.61 10.67 5.37
CA GLY A 508 -4.05 10.64 4.02
C GLY A 508 -3.73 9.24 3.54
N HIS A 509 -3.08 9.19 2.37
CA HIS A 509 -2.48 8.00 1.80
C HIS A 509 -1.22 7.59 2.57
N SER A 510 -0.84 6.31 2.46
CA SER A 510 0.33 5.74 3.17
C SER A 510 1.65 6.47 2.91
N TYR A 511 1.81 7.06 1.72
CA TYR A 511 3.02 7.82 1.37
C TYR A 511 3.17 9.14 2.11
N HIS A 512 2.10 9.64 2.70
CA HIS A 512 2.12 10.86 3.49
C HIS A 512 2.44 10.61 4.97
N GLU A 513 2.56 9.35 5.40
CA GLU A 513 2.72 8.99 6.82
C GLU A 513 4.00 9.56 7.45
N ASP A 514 5.10 9.62 6.70
CA ASP A 514 6.36 10.22 7.16
C ASP A 514 6.22 11.69 7.49
N GLU A 515 5.32 12.40 6.80
CA GLU A 515 5.01 13.78 7.14
C GLU A 515 4.26 13.87 8.48
N THR A 516 3.40 12.90 8.84
CA THR A 516 2.68 12.92 10.14
C THR A 516 3.59 12.51 11.31
N MET A 517 4.62 11.69 11.08
CA MET A 517 5.45 11.15 12.16
C MET A 517 5.99 12.20 13.15
N PRO A 518 6.49 13.38 12.74
CA PRO A 518 6.95 14.43 13.66
C PRO A 518 5.89 15.01 14.61
N GLU A 519 4.60 14.74 14.35
CA GLU A 519 3.49 15.21 15.19
C GLU A 519 3.27 14.32 16.42
N ILE A 520 3.90 13.13 16.46
CA ILE A 520 3.82 12.17 17.56
C ILE A 520 4.93 12.47 18.56
N GLY A 521 4.58 12.55 19.85
CA GLY A 521 5.54 12.78 20.92
C GLY A 521 5.31 11.89 22.13
N PRO A 522 6.20 11.92 23.14
CA PRO A 522 6.11 11.04 24.31
C PRO A 522 4.79 11.16 25.10
N GLY A 523 4.15 12.33 25.05
CA GLY A 523 2.85 12.59 25.68
C GLY A 523 1.63 12.11 24.89
N THR A 524 1.81 11.64 23.65
CA THR A 524 0.71 11.17 22.81
C THR A 524 0.13 9.86 23.38
N ALA A 525 -1.17 9.87 23.67
CA ALA A 525 -1.89 8.75 24.27
C ALA A 525 -2.48 7.81 23.21
N LEU A 526 -2.94 8.35 22.09
CA LEU A 526 -3.51 7.58 20.98
C LEU A 526 -3.01 8.09 19.64
N VAL A 527 -2.62 7.17 18.76
CA VAL A 527 -2.34 7.46 17.36
C VAL A 527 -3.33 6.69 16.48
N PHE A 528 -3.90 7.36 15.49
CA PHE A 528 -4.73 6.72 14.47
C PHE A 528 -4.10 6.87 13.08
N TRP A 529 -3.57 5.77 12.55
CA TRP A 529 -3.15 5.63 11.16
C TRP A 529 -4.34 5.19 10.29
N GLY A 530 -5.05 6.18 9.73
CA GLY A 530 -6.22 5.97 8.86
C GLY A 530 -5.89 5.68 7.39
N SER A 531 -4.61 5.69 7.03
CA SER A 531 -4.06 5.29 5.75
C SER A 531 -4.21 3.79 5.51
N CYS A 532 -3.96 3.34 4.28
CA CYS A 532 -3.74 1.92 4.01
C CYS A 532 -2.39 1.48 4.61
N GLY A 533 -2.30 0.26 5.15
CA GLY A 533 -1.04 -0.31 5.64
C GLY A 533 -0.51 0.31 6.92
N GLY A 534 -1.32 1.10 7.65
CA GLY A 534 -0.89 1.83 8.84
C GLY A 534 -0.25 0.97 9.94
N HIS A 535 -0.44 -0.36 9.90
CA HIS A 535 0.22 -1.28 10.80
C HIS A 535 1.75 -1.21 10.74
N GLN A 536 2.31 -0.83 9.58
CA GLN A 536 3.75 -0.71 9.36
C GLN A 536 4.37 0.39 10.26
N ARG A 537 3.57 1.37 10.70
CA ARG A 537 4.01 2.49 11.55
C ARG A 537 4.00 2.20 13.04
N LEU A 538 3.57 1.02 13.48
CA LEU A 538 3.47 0.70 14.91
C LEU A 538 4.81 0.81 15.65
N ARG A 539 5.89 0.23 15.10
CA ARG A 539 7.22 0.27 15.73
C ARG A 539 7.70 1.70 15.88
N ALA A 540 7.75 2.45 14.78
CA ALA A 540 8.16 3.86 14.78
C ALA A 540 7.31 4.71 15.75
N THR A 541 6.00 4.46 15.80
CA THR A 541 5.09 5.12 16.75
C THR A 541 5.50 4.83 18.20
N LEU A 542 5.77 3.57 18.56
CA LEU A 542 6.14 3.17 19.93
C LEU A 542 7.58 3.53 20.32
N ASP A 543 8.43 3.83 19.35
CA ASP A 543 9.77 4.35 19.59
C ASP A 543 9.69 5.85 19.99
N GLN A 544 8.75 6.61 19.41
CA GLN A 544 8.50 8.02 19.78
C GLN A 544 7.56 8.19 20.98
N ALA A 545 6.51 7.36 21.06
CA ALA A 545 5.49 7.39 22.09
C ALA A 545 5.31 5.99 22.72
N PRO A 546 6.20 5.58 23.64
CA PRO A 546 6.23 4.24 24.24
C PRO A 546 4.91 3.72 24.80
N ASP A 547 4.10 4.62 25.33
CA ASP A 547 2.85 4.31 25.99
C ASP A 547 1.62 4.59 25.14
N ALA A 548 1.78 4.98 23.87
CA ALA A 548 0.66 5.20 22.97
C ALA A 548 -0.10 3.90 22.69
N LEU A 549 -1.42 4.03 22.57
CA LEU A 549 -2.23 3.06 21.85
C LEU A 549 -2.24 3.43 20.37
N VAL A 550 -2.28 2.42 19.51
CA VAL A 550 -2.25 2.64 18.05
C VAL A 550 -3.44 1.94 17.41
N LEU A 551 -4.34 2.73 16.83
CA LEU A 551 -5.38 2.24 15.92
C LEU A 551 -4.80 2.33 14.51
N ALA A 552 -4.82 1.24 13.77
CA ALA A 552 -4.24 1.20 12.43
C ALA A 552 -5.00 0.24 11.51
N THR A 553 -4.75 0.36 10.21
CA THR A 553 -5.22 -0.62 9.22
C THR A 553 -4.15 -1.68 8.97
N SER A 554 -4.54 -2.95 8.78
CA SER A 554 -3.65 -4.00 8.30
C SER A 554 -3.36 -3.85 6.82
N ASN A 555 -4.38 -3.50 6.04
CA ASN A 555 -4.26 -3.40 4.60
C ASN A 555 -4.99 -2.14 4.11
N ILE A 556 -6.31 -2.18 3.97
CA ILE A 556 -7.05 -1.10 3.29
C ILE A 556 -7.66 -0.12 4.32
N GLY A 557 -7.37 1.17 4.16
CA GLY A 557 -8.07 2.27 4.80
C GLY A 557 -9.13 2.88 3.89
N THR A 558 -10.25 3.35 4.46
CA THR A 558 -11.29 4.06 3.70
C THR A 558 -11.79 5.28 4.47
N SER A 559 -12.03 6.37 3.74
CA SER A 559 -12.51 7.62 4.35
C SER A 559 -13.84 7.44 5.12
N GLN A 560 -14.74 6.59 4.62
CA GLN A 560 -16.03 6.29 5.28
C GLN A 560 -15.84 5.61 6.64
N ILE A 561 -14.97 4.60 6.72
CA ILE A 561 -14.74 3.85 7.95
C ILE A 561 -13.94 4.69 8.94
N ASN A 562 -12.89 5.37 8.47
CA ASN A 562 -12.09 6.32 9.27
C ASN A 562 -12.99 7.32 9.98
N GLN A 563 -13.94 7.89 9.24
CA GLN A 563 -14.86 8.86 9.78
C GLN A 563 -15.83 8.28 10.81
N ALA A 564 -16.39 7.10 10.56
CA ALA A 564 -17.29 6.44 11.52
C ALA A 564 -16.56 6.12 12.84
N LEU A 565 -15.31 5.66 12.75
CA LEU A 565 -14.43 5.41 13.90
C LEU A 565 -14.15 6.69 14.68
N LEU A 566 -13.69 7.74 14.01
CA LEU A 566 -13.36 9.02 14.64
C LEU A 566 -14.56 9.63 15.35
N HIS A 567 -15.71 9.69 14.68
CA HIS A 567 -16.93 10.20 15.29
C HIS A 567 -17.33 9.40 16.53
N THR A 568 -17.24 8.06 16.46
CA THR A 568 -17.54 7.20 17.62
C THR A 568 -16.55 7.42 18.77
N ILE A 569 -15.26 7.62 18.46
CA ILE A 569 -14.23 7.91 19.45
C ILE A 569 -14.48 9.27 20.11
N GLU A 570 -14.73 10.32 19.33
CA GLU A 570 -15.02 11.68 19.80
C GLU A 570 -16.23 11.70 20.75
N GLU A 571 -17.35 11.06 20.36
CA GLU A 571 -18.55 10.98 21.20
C GLU A 571 -18.32 10.20 22.50
N ARG A 572 -17.51 9.13 22.45
CA ARG A 572 -17.13 8.38 23.66
C ARG A 572 -16.22 9.18 24.58
N LEU A 573 -15.25 9.90 24.04
CA LEU A 573 -14.37 10.79 24.80
C LEU A 573 -15.18 11.88 25.51
N LEU A 574 -16.11 12.54 24.82
CA LEU A 574 -16.97 13.56 25.43
C LEU A 574 -17.92 12.98 26.49
N THR A 575 -18.41 11.77 26.30
CA THR A 575 -19.43 11.14 27.18
C THR A 575 -18.83 10.42 28.38
N HIS A 576 -17.67 9.79 28.22
CA HIS A 576 -17.07 8.89 29.20
C HIS A 576 -15.65 9.28 29.62
N GLY A 577 -14.95 10.19 28.91
CA GLY A 577 -13.58 10.61 29.26
C GLY A 577 -12.51 9.56 28.91
N THR A 578 -12.94 8.41 28.40
CA THR A 578 -12.11 7.27 28.03
C THR A 578 -12.72 6.53 26.84
N ILE A 579 -12.01 5.54 26.33
CA ILE A 579 -12.42 4.73 25.18
C ILE A 579 -12.54 3.27 25.63
N ASP A 580 -13.78 2.78 25.69
CA ASP A 580 -14.06 1.35 25.66
C ASP A 580 -14.02 0.88 24.19
N TRP A 581 -12.95 0.15 23.84
CA TRP A 581 -12.72 -0.33 22.49
C TRP A 581 -13.75 -1.33 22.00
N GLU A 582 -14.26 -2.22 22.86
CA GLU A 582 -15.27 -3.22 22.47
C GLU A 582 -16.58 -2.54 22.12
N ALA A 583 -17.01 -1.61 22.98
CA ALA A 583 -18.24 -0.87 22.77
C ALA A 583 -18.10 0.10 21.57
N ALA A 584 -16.92 0.72 21.36
CA ALA A 584 -16.64 1.53 20.17
C ALA A 584 -16.73 0.69 18.89
N TRP A 585 -16.09 -0.49 18.86
CA TRP A 585 -16.12 -1.38 17.71
C TRP A 585 -17.52 -1.89 17.40
N THR A 586 -18.29 -2.24 18.43
CA THR A 586 -19.68 -2.69 18.29
C THR A 586 -20.55 -1.60 17.67
N THR A 587 -20.37 -0.35 18.11
CA THR A 587 -21.09 0.81 17.56
C THR A 587 -20.79 1.00 16.08
N VAL A 588 -19.50 1.03 15.70
CA VAL A 588 -19.10 1.22 14.30
C VAL A 588 -19.56 0.05 13.43
N ARG A 589 -19.45 -1.20 13.90
CA ARG A 589 -19.91 -2.38 13.18
C ARG A 589 -21.41 -2.35 12.87
N ALA A 590 -22.21 -1.75 13.75
CA ALA A 590 -23.64 -1.58 13.52
C ALA A 590 -23.93 -0.51 12.45
N GLN A 591 -23.09 0.53 12.36
CA GLN A 591 -23.24 1.66 11.44
C GLN A 591 -22.66 1.39 10.04
N VAL A 592 -21.57 0.63 9.96
CA VAL A 592 -20.78 0.41 8.75
C VAL A 592 -21.00 -1.00 8.24
N ARG A 593 -21.56 -1.11 7.02
CA ARG A 593 -21.73 -2.39 6.30
C ARG A 593 -20.57 -2.73 5.36
N ASP A 594 -19.58 -1.85 5.25
CA ASP A 594 -18.40 -2.04 4.42
C ASP A 594 -17.53 -3.18 4.98
N ARG A 595 -17.30 -4.21 4.16
CA ARG A 595 -16.49 -5.37 4.52
C ARG A 595 -15.05 -5.00 4.84
N ARG A 596 -14.54 -3.90 4.28
CA ARG A 596 -13.19 -3.38 4.54
C ARG A 596 -12.97 -2.97 6.00
N PHE A 597 -14.02 -2.88 6.81
CA PHE A 597 -13.89 -2.66 8.25
C PHE A 597 -13.07 -3.77 8.94
N SER A 598 -13.05 -4.99 8.39
CA SER A 598 -12.19 -6.06 8.91
C SER A 598 -10.70 -5.79 8.77
N ALA A 599 -10.28 -4.83 7.93
CA ALA A 599 -8.89 -4.41 7.82
C ALA A 599 -8.45 -3.45 8.94
N TYR A 600 -9.36 -2.99 9.80
CA TYR A 600 -9.02 -2.12 10.91
C TYR A 600 -8.67 -2.93 12.16
N GLN A 601 -7.54 -2.59 12.77
CA GLN A 601 -7.03 -3.19 13.99
C GLN A 601 -7.19 -2.22 15.15
N ARG A 602 -8.09 -2.54 16.08
CA ARG A 602 -8.23 -1.81 17.34
C ARG A 602 -7.05 -2.08 18.28
N PRO A 603 -6.64 -1.11 19.11
CA PRO A 603 -5.43 -1.24 19.93
C PRO A 603 -5.41 -2.46 20.85
N ASP A 604 -6.56 -2.87 21.39
CA ASP A 604 -6.71 -4.00 22.31
C ASP A 604 -6.73 -5.38 21.62
N ARG A 605 -6.70 -5.41 20.28
CA ARG A 605 -6.64 -6.65 19.48
C ARG A 605 -5.55 -6.66 18.42
N ASN A 606 -4.71 -5.64 18.36
CA ASN A 606 -3.61 -5.58 17.39
C ASN A 606 -2.44 -6.42 17.91
N SER A 607 -2.23 -7.61 17.34
CA SER A 607 -1.20 -8.56 17.79
C SER A 607 0.20 -7.95 17.77
N THR A 608 0.50 -7.14 16.76
CA THR A 608 1.79 -6.45 16.65
C THR A 608 1.94 -5.45 17.79
N LEU A 609 0.96 -4.57 18.02
CA LEU A 609 1.03 -3.58 19.12
C LEU A 609 1.22 -4.26 20.47
N LEU A 610 0.43 -5.30 20.74
CA LEU A 610 0.49 -6.06 21.98
C LEU A 610 1.84 -6.76 22.14
N ALA A 611 2.36 -7.38 21.08
CA ALA A 611 3.65 -8.05 21.10
C ALA A 611 4.79 -7.08 21.40
N LEU A 612 4.84 -5.93 20.72
CA LEU A 612 5.90 -4.93 20.92
C LEU A 612 5.92 -4.39 22.36
N ARG A 613 4.73 -4.17 22.95
CA ARG A 613 4.58 -3.69 24.34
C ARG A 613 4.95 -4.77 25.36
N ALA A 614 4.47 -6.00 25.18
CA ALA A 614 4.83 -7.12 26.04
C ALA A 614 6.35 -7.35 26.02
N TRP A 615 6.96 -7.33 24.83
CA TRP A 615 8.39 -7.51 24.67
C TRP A 615 9.21 -6.45 25.40
N ARG A 616 8.83 -5.17 25.29
CA ARG A 616 9.48 -4.09 26.04
C ARG A 616 9.42 -4.32 27.55
N THR A 617 8.27 -4.76 28.06
CA THR A 617 8.07 -5.05 29.49
C THR A 617 9.03 -6.15 29.95
N LEU A 618 9.23 -7.19 29.13
CA LEU A 618 10.15 -8.28 29.44
C LEU A 618 11.61 -7.85 29.50
N LEU A 619 12.03 -7.03 28.55
CA LEU A 619 13.38 -6.46 28.55
C LEU A 619 13.63 -5.60 29.78
N GLN A 620 12.63 -4.83 30.23
CA GLN A 620 12.71 -4.00 31.44
C GLN A 620 12.78 -4.83 32.73
N SER A 621 11.96 -5.89 32.84
CA SER A 621 11.99 -6.82 33.98
C SER A 621 13.32 -7.57 34.07
N ALA A 622 13.90 -7.98 32.94
CA ALA A 622 15.21 -8.63 32.90
C ALA A 622 16.36 -7.69 33.29
N ALA A 623 16.23 -6.39 33.00
CA ALA A 623 17.23 -5.37 33.34
C ALA A 623 17.19 -4.91 34.81
N THR A 624 16.14 -5.26 35.56
CA THR A 624 15.99 -4.92 36.98
C THR A 624 16.29 -6.16 37.83
N PRO A 625 17.55 -6.43 38.23
CA PRO A 625 17.83 -7.54 39.13
C PRO A 625 17.06 -7.30 40.44
N ALA A 626 16.30 -8.31 40.86
CA ALA A 626 15.56 -8.28 42.11
C ALA A 626 16.48 -7.77 43.23
N ARG A 627 16.21 -6.58 43.75
CA ARG A 627 16.77 -6.16 45.05
C ARG A 627 16.30 -7.22 46.04
N ALA A 628 17.25 -8.03 46.49
CA ALA A 628 17.05 -9.03 47.52
C ALA A 628 16.23 -8.42 48.66
N GLN A 629 15.04 -8.95 48.87
CA GLN A 629 14.35 -8.79 50.14
C GLN A 629 15.09 -9.67 51.15
N THR A 630 16.14 -9.09 51.74
CA THR A 630 16.63 -9.48 53.06
C THR A 630 16.18 -8.39 54.01
N GLY A 631 15.16 -8.70 54.80
CA GLY A 631 14.60 -7.87 55.87
C GLY A 631 13.68 -8.71 56.73
#